data_AF-A0A8J7L6S5-F1
#
_entry.id   AF-A0A8J7L6S5-F1
#
_cell.length_a   1.000
_cell.length_b   1.000
_cell.length_c   1.000
_cell.angle_alpha   90.00
_cell.angle_beta   90.00
_cell.angle_gamma   90.00
#
_symmetry.space_group_name_H-M   'P 1'
#
loop_
_entity.id
_entity.type
_entity.pdbx_description
1 polymer ?
#
loop_
_entity_poly.entity_id
_entity_poly.type
_entity_poly.pdbx_seq_one_letter_code
_entity_poly.pdbx_strand_id
1 'polypeptide(L)'
;MPCQISYEDDTVELETAEELFVALELTPIEADQEILAQIGEGMLELVTTDEQFLLILEKVLDTRGASKKPYLECFGTQLYRVVTKGTTLCKALSLLANEPDQEYFLRCLGQEVIQKCIFNINDLVEALTWLYGKMDLLFIDLIGWDFVLRFVSSGRSLGALMKVLSQEEEKELLERMGWSAVIDCIQDVDDLIAAFIGLEQQSDRLLIDKLVEFNKLQVVIPSVAELERVCRRGLGAEDIIYLREIYQKLLAV
;
A
#
# COMPACT_ATOMS: atom_id res chain seq x y z
N MET A 1 4.20 -16.19 -31.07
CA MET A 1 3.46 -16.94 -32.11
C MET A 1 1.98 -16.67 -31.85
N PRO A 2 1.06 -16.87 -32.81
CA PRO A 2 -0.37 -16.81 -32.47
C PRO A 2 -0.67 -17.89 -31.42
N CYS A 3 -1.45 -17.53 -30.38
CA CYS A 3 -1.85 -18.42 -29.32
C CYS A 3 -3.21 -19.04 -29.70
N GLN A 4 -3.26 -20.36 -29.85
CA GLN A 4 -4.49 -21.05 -30.24
C GLN A 4 -5.25 -21.48 -29.00
N ILE A 5 -6.53 -21.11 -28.93
CA ILE A 5 -7.46 -21.58 -27.89
C ILE A 5 -8.63 -22.32 -28.52
N SER A 6 -9.12 -23.35 -27.84
CA SER A 6 -10.29 -24.13 -28.22
C SER A 6 -11.32 -24.09 -27.10
N TYR A 7 -12.58 -23.87 -27.44
CA TYR A 7 -13.70 -23.97 -26.52
C TYR A 7 -14.92 -24.54 -27.26
N GLU A 8 -15.53 -25.58 -26.67
CA GLU A 8 -16.54 -26.41 -27.36
C GLU A 8 -16.02 -26.92 -28.72
N ASP A 9 -16.73 -26.63 -29.82
CA ASP A 9 -16.37 -27.06 -31.18
C ASP A 9 -15.61 -25.96 -31.97
N ASP A 10 -15.35 -24.80 -31.36
CA ASP A 10 -14.68 -23.66 -31.99
C ASP A 10 -13.21 -23.56 -31.58
N THR A 11 -12.35 -23.18 -32.53
CA THR A 11 -10.93 -22.93 -32.30
C THR A 11 -10.53 -21.61 -32.93
N VAL A 12 -9.88 -20.75 -32.14
CA VAL A 12 -9.51 -19.39 -32.52
C VAL A 12 -8.02 -19.18 -32.27
N GLU A 13 -7.37 -18.46 -33.17
CA GLU A 13 -6.01 -17.96 -32.98
C GLU A 13 -6.08 -16.52 -32.44
N LEU A 14 -5.41 -16.29 -31.32
CA LEU A 14 -5.25 -14.99 -30.69
C LEU A 14 -3.87 -14.44 -31.01
N GLU A 15 -3.80 -13.19 -31.45
CA GLU A 15 -2.56 -12.46 -31.71
C GLU A 15 -2.36 -11.30 -30.73
N THR A 16 -3.42 -10.85 -30.07
CA THR A 16 -3.42 -9.63 -29.25
C THR A 16 -4.11 -9.79 -27.90
N ALA A 17 -3.80 -8.88 -26.95
CA ALA A 17 -4.51 -8.77 -25.69
C ALA A 17 -6.01 -8.42 -25.91
N GLU A 18 -6.34 -7.60 -26.90
CA GLU A 18 -7.71 -7.22 -27.20
C GLU A 18 -8.55 -8.42 -27.68
N GLU A 19 -7.97 -9.30 -28.52
CA GLU A 19 -8.64 -10.54 -28.92
C GLU A 19 -8.83 -11.49 -27.75
N LEU A 20 -7.85 -11.59 -26.84
CA LEU A 20 -8.00 -12.34 -25.60
C LEU A 20 -9.12 -11.76 -24.72
N PHE A 21 -9.19 -10.44 -24.58
CA PHE A 21 -10.25 -9.77 -23.83
C PHE A 21 -11.62 -10.13 -24.39
N VAL A 22 -11.79 -10.05 -25.72
CA VAL A 22 -13.05 -10.39 -26.40
C VAL A 22 -13.38 -11.87 -26.24
N ALA A 23 -12.39 -12.76 -26.35
CA ALA A 23 -12.59 -14.19 -26.15
C ALA A 23 -13.15 -14.47 -24.74
N LEU A 24 -12.53 -13.90 -23.71
CA LEU A 24 -12.97 -14.01 -22.31
C LEU A 24 -14.31 -13.28 -22.04
N GLU A 25 -14.69 -12.30 -22.86
CA GLU A 25 -16.00 -11.63 -22.76
C GLU A 25 -17.14 -12.44 -23.39
N LEU A 26 -16.86 -13.18 -24.46
CA LEU A 26 -17.85 -13.97 -25.18
C LEU A 26 -18.10 -15.34 -24.55
N THR A 27 -17.18 -15.84 -23.72
CA THR A 27 -17.29 -17.14 -23.05
C THR A 27 -17.88 -17.03 -21.65
N PRO A 28 -18.55 -18.09 -21.14
CA PRO A 28 -18.96 -18.13 -19.73
C PRO A 28 -17.75 -18.05 -18.80
N ILE A 29 -17.92 -17.45 -17.62
CA ILE A 29 -16.84 -17.25 -16.63
C ILE A 29 -16.21 -18.58 -16.19
N GLU A 30 -17.00 -19.67 -16.20
CA GLU A 30 -16.53 -21.01 -15.88
C GLU A 30 -15.49 -21.53 -16.90
N ALA A 31 -15.48 -20.99 -18.12
CA ALA A 31 -14.54 -21.35 -19.19
C ALA A 31 -13.21 -20.58 -19.11
N ASP A 32 -13.15 -19.45 -18.39
CA ASP A 32 -11.95 -18.61 -18.31
C ASP A 32 -10.72 -19.41 -17.85
N GLN A 33 -10.89 -20.32 -16.88
CA GLN A 33 -9.80 -21.16 -16.39
C GLN A 33 -9.28 -22.12 -17.47
N GLU A 34 -10.18 -22.70 -18.27
CA GLU A 34 -9.80 -23.60 -19.36
C GLU A 34 -9.07 -22.85 -20.48
N ILE A 35 -9.55 -21.65 -20.83
CA ILE A 35 -8.94 -20.79 -21.85
C ILE A 35 -7.56 -20.33 -21.38
N LEU A 36 -7.44 -19.83 -20.15
CA LEU A 36 -6.17 -19.37 -19.56
C LEU A 36 -5.16 -20.53 -19.43
N ALA A 37 -5.61 -21.74 -19.08
CA ALA A 37 -4.74 -22.91 -19.01
C ALA A 37 -4.15 -23.31 -20.36
N GLN A 38 -4.88 -23.10 -21.47
CA GLN A 38 -4.37 -23.34 -22.82
C GLN A 38 -3.29 -22.33 -23.22
N ILE A 39 -3.43 -21.07 -22.78
CA ILE A 39 -2.44 -20.01 -23.04
C ILE A 39 -1.18 -20.22 -22.18
N GLY A 40 -1.37 -20.46 -20.89
CA GLY A 40 -0.30 -20.70 -19.92
C GLY A 40 0.83 -19.66 -19.99
N GLU A 41 2.07 -20.13 -19.98
CA GLU A 41 3.27 -19.27 -20.05
C GLU A 41 3.41 -18.49 -21.37
N GLY A 42 2.60 -18.82 -22.40
CA GLY A 42 2.52 -18.08 -23.67
C GLY A 42 1.83 -16.72 -23.54
N MET A 43 1.27 -16.38 -22.38
CA MET A 43 0.52 -15.13 -22.14
C MET A 43 1.31 -13.87 -22.51
N LEU A 44 2.63 -13.89 -22.34
CA LEU A 44 3.50 -12.75 -22.69
C LEU A 44 3.67 -12.52 -24.19
N GLU A 45 3.15 -13.40 -25.04
CA GLU A 45 3.04 -13.15 -26.48
C GLU A 45 1.81 -12.28 -26.81
N LEU A 46 0.77 -12.33 -25.96
CA LEU A 46 -0.47 -11.57 -26.12
C LEU A 46 -0.45 -10.26 -25.30
N VAL A 47 -0.02 -10.35 -24.04
CA VAL A 47 -0.02 -9.27 -23.06
C VAL A 47 1.40 -8.83 -22.79
N THR A 48 1.76 -7.68 -23.37
CA THR A 48 3.15 -7.18 -23.41
C THR A 48 3.36 -5.87 -22.64
N THR A 49 2.28 -5.18 -22.26
CA THR A 49 2.35 -3.90 -21.55
C THR A 49 1.54 -3.90 -20.26
N ASP A 50 1.84 -2.96 -19.36
CA ASP A 50 1.08 -2.70 -18.14
C ASP A 50 -0.41 -2.45 -18.41
N GLU A 51 -0.73 -1.68 -19.45
CA GLU A 51 -2.10 -1.33 -19.80
C GLU A 51 -2.88 -2.57 -20.27
N GLN A 52 -2.25 -3.43 -21.08
CA GLN A 52 -2.84 -4.70 -21.51
C GLN A 52 -3.03 -5.66 -20.33
N PHE A 53 -2.05 -5.71 -19.41
CA PHE A 53 -2.16 -6.54 -18.21
C PHE A 53 -3.36 -6.15 -17.35
N LEU A 54 -3.53 -4.84 -17.12
CA LEU A 54 -4.66 -4.31 -16.37
C LEU A 54 -5.99 -4.51 -17.10
N LEU A 55 -6.02 -4.35 -18.43
CA LEU A 55 -7.23 -4.58 -19.24
C LEU A 55 -7.80 -5.98 -19.01
N ILE A 56 -6.97 -7.01 -19.10
CA ILE A 56 -7.41 -8.40 -18.88
C ILE A 56 -7.72 -8.64 -17.40
N LEU A 57 -6.90 -8.13 -16.48
CA LEU A 57 -7.14 -8.28 -15.04
C LEU A 57 -8.49 -7.68 -14.61
N GLU A 58 -8.87 -6.53 -15.19
CA GLU A 58 -10.18 -5.90 -15.00
C GLU A 58 -11.32 -6.73 -15.58
N LYS A 59 -11.13 -7.48 -16.67
CA LYS A 59 -12.17 -8.34 -17.22
C LYS A 59 -12.48 -9.54 -16.35
N VAL A 60 -11.43 -10.23 -15.87
CA VAL A 60 -11.60 -11.43 -15.04
C VAL A 60 -12.42 -11.08 -13.77
N LEU A 61 -12.57 -9.79 -13.41
CA LEU A 61 -13.35 -9.28 -12.27
C LEU A 61 -14.86 -9.22 -12.45
N ASP A 62 -15.43 -9.61 -13.59
CA ASP A 62 -16.88 -9.47 -13.82
C ASP A 62 -17.74 -10.22 -12.79
N THR A 63 -17.16 -11.17 -12.05
CA THR A 63 -17.72 -11.67 -10.79
C THR A 63 -16.91 -11.19 -9.57
N ARG A 64 -17.55 -10.35 -8.73
CA ARG A 64 -17.01 -9.97 -7.42
C ARG A 64 -16.64 -11.22 -6.62
N GLY A 65 -15.37 -11.32 -6.22
CA GLY A 65 -14.84 -12.42 -5.41
C GLY A 65 -14.28 -13.60 -6.20
N ALA A 66 -14.36 -13.61 -7.54
CA ALA A 66 -13.70 -14.64 -8.34
C ALA A 66 -12.18 -14.50 -8.29
N SER A 67 -11.49 -15.62 -8.07
CA SER A 67 -10.02 -15.65 -8.00
C SER A 67 -9.41 -15.23 -9.34
N LYS A 68 -8.37 -14.39 -9.27
CA LYS A 68 -7.54 -13.92 -10.38
C LYS A 68 -6.26 -14.71 -10.53
N LYS A 69 -5.99 -15.62 -9.59
CA LYS A 69 -4.81 -16.47 -9.61
C LYS A 69 -4.60 -17.21 -10.94
N PRO A 70 -5.61 -17.78 -11.64
CA PRO A 70 -5.38 -18.45 -12.92
C PRO A 70 -4.75 -17.52 -13.98
N TYR A 71 -5.17 -16.26 -14.02
CA TYR A 71 -4.59 -15.27 -14.94
C TYR A 71 -3.16 -14.88 -14.51
N LEU A 72 -2.94 -14.68 -13.20
CA LEU A 72 -1.61 -14.37 -12.68
C LEU A 72 -0.61 -15.54 -12.91
N GLU A 73 -1.09 -16.78 -12.82
CA GLU A 73 -0.31 -18.00 -13.05
C GLU A 73 0.22 -18.10 -14.48
N CYS A 74 -0.47 -17.51 -15.46
CA CYS A 74 -0.01 -17.46 -16.84
C CYS A 74 1.28 -16.65 -17.01
N PHE A 75 1.56 -15.70 -16.10
CA PHE A 75 2.82 -14.96 -16.06
C PHE A 75 3.83 -15.59 -15.10
N GLY A 76 3.35 -16.13 -13.97
CA GLY A 76 4.20 -16.65 -12.90
C GLY A 76 5.25 -15.63 -12.46
N THR A 77 6.51 -16.06 -12.39
CA THR A 77 7.64 -15.17 -12.02
C THR A 77 7.97 -14.13 -13.08
N GLN A 78 7.31 -14.12 -14.24
CA GLN A 78 7.51 -13.13 -15.30
C GLN A 78 6.58 -11.92 -15.21
N LEU A 79 5.76 -11.80 -14.14
CA LEU A 79 4.89 -10.63 -13.90
C LEU A 79 5.64 -9.29 -13.97
N TYR A 80 6.92 -9.27 -13.61
CA TYR A 80 7.76 -8.06 -13.69
C TYR A 80 7.85 -7.45 -15.10
N ARG A 81 7.52 -8.21 -16.15
CA ARG A 81 7.51 -7.73 -17.53
C ARG A 81 6.31 -6.85 -17.85
N VAL A 82 5.22 -7.00 -17.09
CA VAL A 82 3.94 -6.30 -17.31
C VAL A 82 3.47 -5.51 -16.08
N VAL A 83 4.21 -5.57 -14.98
CA VAL A 83 4.04 -4.69 -13.82
C VAL A 83 5.33 -3.90 -13.65
N THR A 84 5.42 -2.77 -14.36
CA THR A 84 6.66 -1.99 -14.46
C THR A 84 6.60 -0.66 -13.70
N LYS A 85 5.40 -0.25 -13.25
CA LYS A 85 5.16 1.04 -12.61
C LYS A 85 4.38 0.88 -11.30
N GLY A 86 4.59 1.82 -10.36
CA GLY A 86 3.84 1.92 -9.10
C GLY A 86 2.33 2.01 -9.28
N THR A 87 1.88 2.75 -10.29
CA THR A 87 0.45 2.85 -10.63
C THR A 87 -0.14 1.51 -11.03
N THR A 88 0.62 0.68 -11.77
CA THR A 88 0.20 -0.67 -12.17
C THR A 88 0.13 -1.60 -10.97
N LEU A 89 1.13 -1.55 -10.08
CA LEU A 89 1.15 -2.29 -8.83
C LEU A 89 -0.09 -1.95 -7.98
N CYS A 90 -0.34 -0.66 -7.71
CA CYS A 90 -1.46 -0.22 -6.87
C CYS A 90 -2.81 -0.57 -7.50
N LYS A 91 -2.96 -0.35 -8.81
CA LYS A 91 -4.17 -0.71 -9.52
C LYS A 91 -4.40 -2.22 -9.49
N ALA A 92 -3.38 -3.04 -9.72
CA ALA A 92 -3.50 -4.49 -9.60
C ALA A 92 -3.93 -4.89 -8.18
N LEU A 93 -3.29 -4.39 -7.13
CA LEU A 93 -3.68 -4.66 -5.74
C LEU A 93 -5.16 -4.29 -5.48
N SER A 94 -5.62 -3.14 -5.99
CA SER A 94 -7.01 -2.70 -5.87
C SER A 94 -8.01 -3.62 -6.58
N LEU A 95 -7.56 -4.35 -7.60
CA LEU A 95 -8.35 -5.31 -8.37
C LEU A 95 -8.32 -6.71 -7.75
N LEU A 96 -7.34 -7.03 -6.91
CA LEU A 96 -7.22 -8.34 -6.24
C LEU A 96 -8.03 -8.35 -4.93
N ALA A 97 -9.27 -8.83 -4.99
CA ALA A 97 -10.24 -8.75 -3.90
C ALA A 97 -10.11 -9.82 -2.78
N ASN A 98 -9.03 -10.61 -2.76
CA ASN A 98 -8.82 -11.65 -1.74
C ASN A 98 -7.33 -11.87 -1.42
N GLU A 99 -7.06 -12.31 -0.19
CA GLU A 99 -5.68 -12.52 0.32
C GLU A 99 -4.88 -13.55 -0.51
N PRO A 100 -5.42 -14.72 -0.92
CA PRO A 100 -4.64 -15.69 -1.69
C PRO A 100 -4.11 -15.15 -3.03
N ASP A 101 -4.90 -14.35 -3.75
CA ASP A 101 -4.47 -13.76 -5.01
C ASP A 101 -3.42 -12.66 -4.79
N GLN A 102 -3.61 -11.82 -3.75
CA GLN A 102 -2.63 -10.79 -3.37
C GLN A 102 -1.30 -11.43 -2.95
N GLU A 103 -1.33 -12.47 -2.13
CA GLU A 103 -0.13 -13.21 -1.73
C GLU A 103 0.60 -13.77 -2.96
N TYR A 104 -0.13 -14.44 -3.87
CA TYR A 104 0.46 -14.99 -5.09
C TYR A 104 1.10 -13.90 -5.95
N PHE A 105 0.38 -12.79 -6.17
CA PHE A 105 0.84 -11.65 -6.95
C PHE A 105 2.13 -11.04 -6.37
N LEU A 106 2.15 -10.74 -5.07
CA LEU A 106 3.31 -10.14 -4.40
C LEU A 106 4.52 -11.06 -4.41
N ARG A 107 4.33 -12.37 -4.16
CA ARG A 107 5.42 -13.34 -4.19
C ARG A 107 6.00 -13.53 -5.58
N CYS A 108 5.16 -13.51 -6.62
CA CYS A 108 5.61 -13.66 -8.00
C CYS A 108 6.35 -12.43 -8.54
N LEU A 109 5.97 -11.22 -8.13
CA LEU A 109 6.73 -10.00 -8.42
C LEU A 109 8.10 -10.01 -7.73
N GLY A 110 8.10 -10.38 -6.45
CA GLY A 110 9.30 -10.40 -5.63
C GLY A 110 9.79 -9.00 -5.22
N GLN A 111 10.69 -8.99 -4.24
CA GLN A 111 11.17 -7.78 -3.57
C GLN A 111 11.70 -6.71 -4.53
N GLU A 112 12.60 -7.08 -5.45
CA GLU A 112 13.31 -6.10 -6.30
C GLU A 112 12.35 -5.30 -7.19
N VAL A 113 11.32 -5.98 -7.72
CA VAL A 113 10.34 -5.37 -8.61
C VAL A 113 9.42 -4.46 -7.82
N ILE A 114 8.92 -4.92 -6.67
CA ILE A 114 8.06 -4.11 -5.81
C ILE A 114 8.81 -2.84 -5.35
N GLN A 115 10.07 -2.97 -4.91
CA GLN A 115 10.88 -1.81 -4.53
C GLN A 115 11.09 -0.82 -5.69
N LYS A 116 11.26 -1.30 -6.94
CA LYS A 116 11.37 -0.42 -8.12
C LYS A 116 10.05 0.29 -8.45
N CYS A 117 8.92 -0.28 -8.09
CA CYS A 117 7.61 0.33 -8.29
C CYS A 117 7.30 1.43 -7.26
N ILE A 118 8.00 1.47 -6.12
CA ILE A 118 7.79 2.44 -5.03
C ILE A 118 8.88 3.51 -5.08
N PHE A 119 8.55 4.69 -5.60
CA PHE A 119 9.49 5.79 -5.73
C PHE A 119 9.38 6.81 -4.59
N ASN A 120 8.20 6.94 -4.00
CA ASN A 120 7.93 7.91 -2.95
C ASN A 120 6.93 7.37 -1.91
N ILE A 121 6.73 8.13 -0.83
CA ILE A 121 5.85 7.76 0.28
C ILE A 121 4.40 7.53 -0.15
N ASN A 122 3.88 8.27 -1.14
CA ASN A 122 2.51 8.09 -1.58
C ASN A 122 2.33 6.76 -2.31
N ASP A 123 3.32 6.32 -3.10
CA ASP A 123 3.26 5.02 -3.77
C ASP A 123 3.20 3.88 -2.73
N LEU A 124 3.97 4.01 -1.64
CA LEU A 124 3.97 3.05 -0.54
C LEU A 124 2.63 3.04 0.20
N VAL A 125 2.11 4.20 0.55
CA VAL A 125 0.82 4.35 1.26
C VAL A 125 -0.34 3.86 0.38
N GLU A 126 -0.31 4.17 -0.92
CA GLU A 126 -1.33 3.72 -1.87
C GLU A 126 -1.31 2.19 -2.00
N ALA A 127 -0.13 1.57 -2.11
CA ALA A 127 -0.02 0.12 -2.13
C ALA A 127 -0.59 -0.51 -0.85
N LEU A 128 -0.21 0.00 0.32
CA LEU A 128 -0.70 -0.48 1.63
C LEU A 128 -2.23 -0.34 1.77
N THR A 129 -2.82 0.72 1.22
CA THR A 129 -4.27 0.98 1.30
C THR A 129 -5.11 -0.13 0.64
N TRP A 130 -4.55 -0.82 -0.36
CA TRP A 130 -5.26 -1.85 -1.12
C TRP A 130 -5.07 -3.27 -0.59
N LEU A 131 -4.25 -3.46 0.45
CA LEU A 131 -3.98 -4.77 1.01
C LEU A 131 -5.11 -5.21 1.94
N TYR A 132 -5.51 -6.49 1.83
CA TYR A 132 -6.56 -7.07 2.65
C TYR A 132 -5.97 -8.00 3.71
N GLY A 133 -6.66 -8.08 4.86
CA GLY A 133 -6.34 -9.06 5.91
C GLY A 133 -4.94 -8.85 6.48
N LYS A 134 -4.03 -9.79 6.21
CA LYS A 134 -2.63 -9.77 6.68
C LYS A 134 -1.60 -9.50 5.58
N MET A 135 -2.04 -8.98 4.44
CA MET A 135 -1.17 -8.77 3.28
C MET A 135 -0.26 -7.55 3.43
N ASP A 136 -0.62 -6.62 4.32
CA ASP A 136 0.21 -5.52 4.83
C ASP A 136 1.55 -6.00 5.40
N LEU A 137 1.50 -6.94 6.36
CA LEU A 137 2.68 -7.55 6.96
C LEU A 137 3.54 -8.27 5.92
N LEU A 138 2.92 -9.08 5.06
CA LEU A 138 3.63 -9.79 3.99
C LEU A 138 4.32 -8.79 3.05
N PHE A 139 3.62 -7.73 2.66
CA PHE A 139 4.15 -6.72 1.75
C PHE A 139 5.35 -6.00 2.36
N ILE A 140 5.23 -5.56 3.62
CA ILE A 140 6.32 -4.90 4.35
C ILE A 140 7.52 -5.85 4.53
N ASP A 141 7.28 -7.12 4.88
CA ASP A 141 8.34 -8.13 5.02
C ASP A 141 9.05 -8.41 3.69
N LEU A 142 8.32 -8.43 2.57
CA LEU A 142 8.88 -8.63 1.24
C LEU A 142 9.76 -7.45 0.81
N ILE A 143 9.31 -6.21 0.99
CA ILE A 143 10.12 -5.04 0.61
C ILE A 143 11.20 -4.73 1.66
N GLY A 144 11.02 -5.18 2.89
CA GLY A 144 11.91 -4.97 4.02
C GLY A 144 11.66 -3.64 4.74
N TRP A 145 11.69 -3.69 6.07
CA TRP A 145 11.53 -2.53 6.94
C TRP A 145 12.52 -1.40 6.65
N ASP A 146 13.79 -1.72 6.38
CA ASP A 146 14.79 -0.70 6.04
C ASP A 146 14.41 0.11 4.78
N PHE A 147 13.71 -0.52 3.82
CA PHE A 147 13.21 0.18 2.65
C PHE A 147 12.06 1.12 3.00
N VAL A 148 11.11 0.66 3.83
CA VAL A 148 9.99 1.49 4.34
C VAL A 148 10.52 2.71 5.09
N LEU A 149 11.46 2.51 6.01
CA LEU A 149 12.01 3.56 6.87
C LEU A 149 12.68 4.69 6.10
N ARG A 150 13.23 4.42 4.90
CA ARG A 150 13.85 5.45 4.04
C ARG A 150 12.86 6.52 3.57
N PHE A 151 11.56 6.24 3.57
CA PHE A 151 10.54 7.22 3.19
C PHE A 151 10.08 8.08 4.37
N VAL A 152 10.43 7.70 5.60
CA VAL A 152 10.02 8.40 6.82
C VAL A 152 11.07 9.44 7.19
N SER A 153 10.83 10.67 6.75
CA SER A 153 11.78 11.80 6.89
C SER A 153 11.16 13.06 7.49
N SER A 154 9.84 13.09 7.64
CA SER A 154 9.06 14.18 8.23
C SER A 154 7.82 13.64 8.94
N GLY A 155 7.24 14.44 9.84
CA GLY A 155 5.98 14.10 10.52
C GLY A 155 4.84 13.85 9.53
N ARG A 156 4.86 14.49 8.36
CA ARG A 156 3.92 14.21 7.26
C ARG A 156 4.07 12.80 6.69
N SER A 157 5.30 12.38 6.38
CA SER A 157 5.53 11.01 5.88
C SER A 157 5.23 9.95 6.94
N LEU A 158 5.53 10.26 8.20
CA LEU A 158 5.22 9.40 9.35
C LEU A 158 3.70 9.22 9.48
N GLY A 159 2.95 10.32 9.56
CA GLY A 159 1.48 10.28 9.67
C GLY A 159 0.79 9.64 8.47
N ALA A 160 1.34 9.82 7.26
CA ALA A 160 0.81 9.18 6.05
C ALA A 160 0.90 7.65 6.11
N LEU A 161 2.01 7.10 6.63
CA LEU A 161 2.14 5.65 6.84
C LEU A 161 1.25 5.16 7.98
N MET A 162 1.28 5.81 9.13
CA MET A 162 0.53 5.37 10.31
C MET A 162 -0.97 5.23 10.01
N LYS A 163 -1.51 6.12 9.17
CA LYS A 163 -2.91 6.08 8.74
C LYS A 163 -3.32 4.78 8.03
N VAL A 164 -2.38 4.08 7.39
CA VAL A 164 -2.66 2.86 6.62
C VAL A 164 -2.11 1.59 7.26
N LEU A 165 -1.38 1.72 8.37
CA LEU A 165 -0.87 0.59 9.13
C LEU A 165 -1.89 0.15 10.18
N SER A 166 -1.90 -1.14 10.47
CA SER A 166 -2.56 -1.67 11.66
C SER A 166 -1.81 -1.25 12.93
N GLN A 167 -2.47 -1.37 14.09
CA GLN A 167 -1.86 -1.05 15.38
C GLN A 167 -0.55 -1.82 15.65
N GLU A 168 -0.47 -3.09 15.23
CA GLU A 168 0.72 -3.93 15.42
C GLU A 168 1.89 -3.41 14.58
N GLU A 169 1.62 -3.02 13.34
CA GLU A 169 2.62 -2.49 12.41
C GLU A 169 3.04 -1.06 12.75
N GLU A 170 2.11 -0.23 13.22
CA GLU A 170 2.43 1.11 13.75
C GLU A 170 3.44 0.99 14.89
N LYS A 171 3.19 0.06 15.81
CA LYS A 171 4.09 -0.19 16.94
C LYS A 171 5.45 -0.68 16.46
N GLU A 172 5.50 -1.65 15.56
CA GLU A 172 6.76 -2.16 14.99
C GLU A 172 7.55 -1.06 14.26
N LEU A 173 6.86 -0.19 13.50
CA LEU A 173 7.45 0.97 12.84
C LEU A 173 8.11 1.91 13.85
N LEU A 174 7.38 2.30 14.90
CA LEU A 174 7.86 3.18 15.96
C LEU A 174 9.06 2.58 16.72
N GLU A 175 9.00 1.29 17.02
CA GLU A 175 10.09 0.56 17.70
C GLU A 175 11.36 0.50 16.84
N ARG A 176 11.23 0.22 15.53
CA ARG A 176 12.36 0.16 14.60
C ARG A 176 12.99 1.51 14.31
N MET A 177 12.17 2.56 14.18
CA MET A 177 12.69 3.92 14.06
C MET A 177 13.47 4.33 15.31
N GLY A 178 12.95 3.95 16.48
CA GLY A 178 13.38 4.47 17.75
C GLY A 178 12.89 5.91 17.96
N TRP A 179 12.55 6.24 19.21
CA TRP A 179 11.92 7.52 19.53
C TRP A 179 12.74 8.75 19.15
N SER A 180 14.08 8.68 19.16
CA SER A 180 14.90 9.80 18.70
C SER A 180 14.59 10.16 17.24
N ALA A 181 14.53 9.18 16.34
CA ALA A 181 14.27 9.42 14.92
C ALA A 181 12.82 9.87 14.67
N VAL A 182 11.86 9.30 15.41
CA VAL A 182 10.45 9.72 15.37
C VAL A 182 10.32 11.20 15.74
N ILE A 183 10.94 11.60 16.86
CA ILE A 183 10.95 12.99 17.32
C ILE A 183 11.68 13.88 16.32
N ASP A 184 12.77 13.41 15.70
CA ASP A 184 13.49 14.13 14.64
C ASP A 184 12.70 14.29 13.33
N CYS A 185 11.67 13.49 13.09
CA CYS A 185 10.77 13.73 11.97
C CYS A 185 9.82 14.92 12.22
N ILE A 186 9.57 15.28 13.48
CA ILE A 186 8.61 16.33 13.85
C ILE A 186 9.35 17.63 14.10
N GLN A 187 9.34 18.51 13.11
CA GLN A 187 10.09 19.78 13.17
C GLN A 187 9.21 20.98 13.50
N ASP A 188 7.93 20.92 13.11
CA ASP A 188 6.98 22.00 13.33
C ASP A 188 5.56 21.50 13.64
N VAL A 189 4.66 22.45 13.83
CA VAL A 189 3.25 22.20 14.15
C VAL A 189 2.53 21.40 13.07
N ASP A 190 2.88 21.61 11.80
CA ASP A 190 2.25 20.91 10.68
C ASP A 190 2.68 19.45 10.63
N ASP A 191 3.95 19.17 10.90
CA ASP A 191 4.46 17.81 11.08
C ASP A 191 3.79 17.11 12.26
N LEU A 192 3.63 17.81 13.39
CA LEU A 192 2.99 17.27 14.58
C LEU A 192 1.51 16.94 14.34
N ILE A 193 0.78 17.85 13.70
CA ILE A 193 -0.62 17.62 13.33
C ILE A 193 -0.71 16.43 12.37
N ALA A 194 0.18 16.33 11.38
CA ALA A 194 0.16 15.24 10.43
C ALA A 194 0.44 13.89 11.13
N ALA A 195 1.39 13.84 12.07
CA ALA A 195 1.65 12.66 12.87
C ALA A 195 0.40 12.24 13.68
N PHE A 196 -0.20 13.16 14.43
CA PHE A 196 -1.41 12.85 15.21
C PHE A 196 -2.62 12.42 14.37
N ILE A 197 -2.79 12.97 13.16
CA ILE A 197 -3.86 12.51 12.24
C ILE A 197 -3.68 11.04 11.84
N GLY A 198 -2.43 10.58 11.76
CA GLY A 198 -2.11 9.20 11.38
C GLY A 198 -2.13 8.21 12.54
N LEU A 199 -1.82 8.66 13.76
CA LEU A 199 -1.69 7.82 14.94
C LEU A 199 -3.03 7.33 15.47
N GLU A 200 -3.03 6.13 16.05
CA GLU A 200 -4.10 5.74 16.97
C GLU A 200 -4.02 6.52 18.30
N GLN A 201 -5.18 6.79 18.91
CA GLN A 201 -5.30 7.64 20.12
C GLN A 201 -4.39 7.24 21.29
N GLN A 202 -4.03 5.95 21.43
CA GLN A 202 -3.14 5.50 22.51
C GLN A 202 -1.69 5.96 22.28
N SER A 203 -1.29 6.13 21.03
CA SER A 203 0.05 6.57 20.63
C SER A 203 0.20 8.10 20.72
N ASP A 204 -0.89 8.86 20.67
CA ASP A 204 -0.88 10.32 20.82
C ASP A 204 -0.24 10.76 22.15
N ARG A 205 -0.69 10.19 23.26
CA ARG A 205 -0.12 10.50 24.59
C ARG A 205 1.35 10.16 24.68
N LEU A 206 1.72 8.99 24.16
CA LEU A 206 3.10 8.54 24.16
C LEU A 206 3.99 9.49 23.35
N LEU A 207 3.50 9.96 22.20
CA LEU A 207 4.21 10.95 21.40
C LEU A 207 4.36 12.28 22.14
N ILE A 208 3.32 12.76 22.84
CA ILE A 208 3.40 13.96 23.68
C ILE A 208 4.47 13.79 24.76
N ASP A 209 4.45 12.68 25.49
CA ASP A 209 5.42 12.39 26.55
C ASP A 209 6.85 12.36 26.01
N LYS A 210 7.05 11.77 24.83
CA LYS A 210 8.35 11.73 24.16
C LYS A 210 8.80 13.10 23.67
N LEU A 211 7.90 13.93 23.16
CA LEU A 211 8.24 15.33 22.83
C LEU A 211 8.68 16.13 24.06
N VAL A 212 8.11 15.86 25.23
CA VAL A 212 8.56 16.47 26.51
C VAL A 212 9.91 15.92 26.94
N GLU A 213 10.08 14.59 26.96
CA GLU A 213 11.32 13.90 27.35
C GLU A 213 12.52 14.39 26.53
N PHE A 214 12.32 14.60 25.23
CA PHE A 214 13.35 15.11 24.31
C PHE A 214 13.43 16.64 24.26
N ASN A 215 12.71 17.36 25.14
CA ASN A 215 12.66 18.83 25.20
C ASN A 215 12.27 19.52 23.88
N LYS A 216 11.45 18.86 23.06
CA LYS A 216 11.09 19.33 21.72
C LYS A 216 9.69 19.94 21.64
N LEU A 217 8.83 19.70 22.65
CA LEU A 217 7.44 20.15 22.61
C LEU A 217 7.29 21.67 22.43
N GLN A 218 8.05 22.50 23.15
CA GLN A 218 8.02 23.97 23.00
C GLN A 218 8.74 24.46 21.74
N VAL A 219 9.63 23.66 21.16
CA VAL A 219 10.27 23.99 19.88
C VAL A 219 9.26 23.82 18.74
N VAL A 220 8.53 22.70 18.76
CA VAL A 220 7.51 22.36 17.77
C VAL A 220 6.27 23.22 17.92
N ILE A 221 5.83 23.48 19.15
CA ILE A 221 4.71 24.36 19.47
C ILE A 221 5.26 25.61 20.15
N PRO A 222 5.65 26.66 19.40
CA PRO A 222 6.33 27.83 19.98
C PRO A 222 5.37 28.83 20.64
N SER A 223 4.05 28.68 20.48
CA SER A 223 3.07 29.65 20.98
C SER A 223 1.73 29.00 21.36
N VAL A 224 0.96 29.71 22.19
CA VAL A 224 -0.41 29.32 22.54
C VAL A 224 -1.32 29.27 21.30
N ALA A 225 -1.08 30.13 20.30
CA ALA A 225 -1.85 30.11 19.06
C ALA A 225 -1.63 28.81 18.27
N GLU A 226 -0.39 28.32 18.21
CA GLU A 226 -0.05 27.05 17.59
C GLU A 226 -0.56 25.85 18.41
N LEU A 227 -0.52 25.93 19.74
CA LEU A 227 -1.14 24.92 20.61
C LEU A 227 -2.63 24.74 20.27
N GLU A 228 -3.36 25.86 20.15
CA GLU A 228 -4.78 25.83 19.79
C GLU A 228 -5.03 25.27 18.38
N ARG A 229 -4.06 25.41 17.47
CA ARG A 229 -4.12 24.81 16.14
C ARG A 229 -3.98 23.28 16.20
N VAL A 230 -3.01 22.78 16.98
CA VAL A 230 -2.83 21.34 17.22
C VAL A 230 -4.10 20.72 17.82
N CYS A 231 -4.63 21.34 18.88
CA CYS A 231 -5.82 20.85 19.57
C CYS A 231 -7.06 20.79 18.69
N ARG A 232 -7.15 21.57 17.61
CA ARG A 232 -8.31 21.57 16.70
C ARG A 232 -8.27 20.47 15.64
N ARG A 233 -7.09 19.89 15.34
CA ARG A 233 -6.92 19.03 14.15
C ARG A 233 -6.24 17.70 14.40
N GLY A 234 -5.55 17.52 15.52
CA GLY A 234 -4.74 16.32 15.75
C GLY A 234 -5.30 15.35 16.78
N LEU A 235 -6.02 15.81 17.80
CA LEU A 235 -6.16 15.04 19.05
C LEU A 235 -7.61 14.78 19.47
N GLY A 236 -7.81 13.68 20.20
CA GLY A 236 -9.03 13.40 20.94
C GLY A 236 -9.25 14.36 22.12
N ALA A 237 -10.49 14.46 22.61
CA ALA A 237 -10.85 15.42 23.65
C ALA A 237 -10.02 15.28 24.95
N GLU A 238 -9.69 14.06 25.35
CA GLU A 238 -8.86 13.81 26.54
C GLU A 238 -7.41 14.23 26.31
N ASP A 239 -6.85 13.94 25.13
CA ASP A 239 -5.45 14.23 24.82
C ASP A 239 -5.23 15.73 24.58
N ILE A 240 -6.26 16.45 24.13
CA ILE A 240 -6.28 17.93 24.12
C ILE A 240 -6.11 18.49 25.54
N ILE A 241 -6.86 17.96 26.51
CA ILE A 241 -6.77 18.41 27.91
C ILE A 241 -5.36 18.11 28.43
N TYR A 242 -4.86 16.90 28.19
CA TYR A 242 -3.53 16.47 28.59
C TYR A 242 -2.42 17.37 28.02
N LEU A 243 -2.43 17.60 26.69
CA LEU A 243 -1.45 18.44 26.02
C LEU A 243 -1.44 19.86 26.59
N ARG A 244 -2.62 20.45 26.83
CA ARG A 244 -2.75 21.80 27.41
C ARG A 244 -2.15 21.87 28.82
N GLU A 245 -2.42 20.88 29.67
CA GLU A 245 -1.87 20.84 31.03
C GLU A 245 -0.35 20.72 31.03
N ILE A 246 0.21 19.86 30.18
CA ILE A 246 1.67 19.72 30.02
C ILE A 246 2.28 21.01 29.51
N TYR A 247 1.71 21.58 28.46
CA TYR A 247 2.25 22.78 27.84
C TYR A 247 2.25 23.98 28.82
N GLN A 248 1.18 24.13 29.62
CA GLN A 248 1.11 25.14 30.68
C GLN A 248 2.19 24.95 31.76
N LYS A 249 2.46 23.70 32.18
CA LYS A 249 3.53 23.40 33.14
C LYS A 249 4.89 23.80 32.60
N LEU A 250 5.16 23.58 31.31
CA LEU A 250 6.43 23.95 30.68
C LEU A 250 6.60 25.47 30.51
N LEU A 251 5.53 26.23 30.38
CA LEU A 251 5.59 27.70 30.34
C LEU A 251 5.84 28.35 31.72
N ALA A 252 5.58 27.62 32.80
CA ALA A 252 5.75 28.09 34.17
C ALA A 252 7.17 27.87 34.72
N VAL A 253 8.05 27.23 33.95
CA VAL A 253 9.47 26.97 34.24
C VAL A 253 10.32 27.98 33.49
#